data_AF-A0A2W5CZP3-F1
#
_entry.id   AF-A0A2W5CZP3-F1
#
_cell.length_a   1.000
_cell.length_b   1.000
_cell.length_c   1.000
_cell.angle_alpha   90.00
_cell.angle_beta   90.00
_cell.angle_gamma   90.00
#
_symmetry.space_group_name_H-M   'P 1'
#
loop_
_entity.id
_entity.type
_entity.pdbx_description
1 polymer ?
#
loop_
_entity_poly.entity_id
_entity_poly.type
_entity_poly.pdbx_seq_one_letter_code
_entity_poly.pdbx_strand_id
1 'polypeptide(L)'
;MSLWSSTDRRRQRGDILLEALIGILLMAIIGLGLVYVTSRVAVSQKDMNLQSLAIAQLRDLLQRNGAGTDLCGGSHQISLPSIGTLNVTVTGCGTTANATVGGQALSGIASPLTLSVSNSALGGEVSVGATL
;
A
#
# COMPACT_ATOMS: atom_id res chain seq x y z
N MET A 1 -49.10 26.34 -52.22
CA MET A 1 -47.90 27.02 -52.77
C MET A 1 -46.71 26.59 -51.94
N SER A 2 -45.94 25.65 -52.48
CA SER A 2 -44.84 24.93 -51.83
C SER A 2 -43.51 25.62 -52.11
N LEU A 3 -42.77 26.00 -51.07
CA LEU A 3 -41.34 26.29 -51.17
C LEU A 3 -40.63 25.66 -49.97
N TRP A 4 -40.36 24.36 -50.10
CA TRP A 4 -39.42 23.67 -49.21
C TRP A 4 -38.01 23.87 -49.78
N SER A 5 -37.22 24.67 -49.07
CA SER A 5 -35.79 24.90 -49.29
C SER A 5 -35.02 23.58 -49.14
N SER A 6 -34.38 23.12 -50.22
CA SER A 6 -33.67 21.83 -50.28
C SER A 6 -32.14 21.97 -50.23
N THR A 7 -31.61 23.05 -49.65
CA THR A 7 -30.16 23.33 -49.61
C THR A 7 -29.42 22.91 -48.33
N ASP A 8 -30.11 22.50 -47.26
CA ASP A 8 -29.45 22.15 -45.97
C ASP A 8 -28.92 20.70 -45.87
N ARG A 9 -29.40 19.79 -46.72
CA ARG A 9 -29.17 18.35 -46.52
C ARG A 9 -27.74 17.86 -46.76
N ARG A 10 -26.90 18.63 -47.48
CA ARG A 10 -25.48 18.29 -47.69
C ARG A 10 -24.55 18.87 -46.62
N ARG A 11 -24.82 20.07 -46.09
CA ARG A 11 -24.02 20.66 -45.00
C ARG A 11 -24.19 19.88 -43.69
N GLN A 12 -25.41 19.46 -43.36
CA GLN A 12 -25.70 18.60 -42.20
C GLN A 12 -24.97 17.25 -42.20
N ARG A 13 -24.69 16.68 -43.38
CA ARG A 13 -23.99 15.38 -43.48
C ARG A 13 -22.48 15.48 -43.29
N GLY A 14 -21.87 16.64 -43.55
CA GLY A 14 -20.44 16.86 -43.31
C GLY A 14 -20.15 17.13 -41.84
N ASP A 15 -21.03 17.87 -41.18
CA ASP A 15 -20.90 18.24 -39.77
C ASP A 15 -21.01 17.02 -38.85
N ILE A 16 -21.96 16.12 -39.14
CA ILE A 16 -22.17 14.92 -38.31
C ILE A 16 -20.99 13.93 -38.35
N LEU A 17 -20.23 13.90 -39.44
CA LEU A 17 -19.02 13.06 -39.54
C LEU A 17 -17.86 13.64 -38.73
N LEU A 18 -17.71 14.97 -38.74
CA LEU A 18 -16.71 15.64 -37.91
C LEU A 18 -17.06 15.56 -36.43
N GLU A 19 -18.33 15.74 -36.08
CA GLU A 19 -18.80 15.61 -34.70
C GLU A 19 -18.63 14.18 -34.18
N ALA A 20 -18.93 13.16 -34.99
CA ALA A 20 -18.65 11.78 -34.64
C ALA A 20 -17.14 11.49 -34.49
N LEU A 21 -16.30 12.06 -35.37
CA LEU A 21 -14.85 11.90 -35.28
C LEU A 21 -14.29 12.53 -34.00
N ILE A 22 -14.76 13.73 -33.64
CA ILE A 22 -14.38 14.42 -32.40
C ILE A 22 -14.88 13.61 -31.19
N GLY A 23 -16.11 13.10 -31.23
CA GLY A 23 -16.66 12.25 -30.17
C GLY A 23 -15.81 10.99 -29.93
N ILE A 24 -15.44 10.28 -30.99
CA ILE A 24 -14.58 9.09 -30.91
C ILE A 24 -13.18 9.45 -30.42
N LEU A 25 -12.61 10.57 -30.90
CA LEU A 25 -11.31 11.07 -30.44
C LEU A 25 -11.31 11.34 -28.93
N LEU A 26 -12.32 12.05 -28.44
CA LEU A 26 -12.46 12.37 -27.01
C LEU A 26 -12.65 11.10 -26.18
N MET A 27 -13.50 10.17 -26.61
CA MET A 27 -13.65 8.88 -25.94
C MET A 27 -12.34 8.08 -25.93
N ALA A 28 -11.57 8.10 -27.01
CA ALA A 28 -10.28 7.41 -27.08
C ALA A 28 -9.26 8.01 -26.09
N ILE A 29 -9.19 9.35 -26.00
CA ILE A 29 -8.31 10.05 -25.03
C ILE A 29 -8.71 9.70 -23.59
N ILE A 30 -10.01 9.73 -23.28
CA ILE A 30 -10.52 9.36 -21.94
C ILE A 30 -10.21 7.89 -21.64
N GLY A 31 -10.45 6.99 -22.59
CA GLY A 31 -10.17 5.56 -22.45
C GLY A 31 -8.69 5.27 -22.17
N LEU A 32 -7.77 5.90 -22.92
CA LEU A 32 -6.33 5.78 -22.68
C LEU A 32 -5.92 6.32 -21.31
N GLY A 33 -6.50 7.47 -20.90
CA GLY A 33 -6.26 8.04 -19.57
C GLY A 33 -6.68 7.10 -18.44
N LEU A 34 -7.85 6.48 -18.56
CA LEU A 34 -8.34 5.50 -17.58
C LEU A 34 -7.42 4.28 -17.50
N VAL A 35 -7.04 3.70 -18.64
CA VAL A 35 -6.13 2.54 -18.68
C VAL A 35 -4.79 2.88 -18.03
N TYR A 36 -4.24 4.07 -18.28
CA TYR A 36 -3.00 4.51 -17.66
C TYR A 36 -3.11 4.57 -16.11
N VAL A 37 -4.17 5.20 -15.59
CA VAL A 37 -4.37 5.31 -14.14
C VAL A 37 -4.60 3.93 -13.51
N THR A 38 -5.43 3.08 -14.12
CA THR A 38 -5.68 1.71 -13.58
C THR A 38 -4.40 0.88 -13.52
N SER A 39 -3.50 1.03 -14.49
CA SER A 39 -2.20 0.35 -14.50
C SER A 39 -1.34 0.77 -13.31
N ARG A 40 -1.31 2.07 -12.99
CA ARG A 40 -0.59 2.60 -11.83
C ARG A 40 -1.22 2.16 -10.50
N VAL A 41 -2.55 2.12 -10.43
CA VAL A 41 -3.28 1.64 -9.25
C VAL A 41 -3.02 0.16 -8.99
N ALA A 42 -2.98 -0.68 -10.02
CA ALA A 42 -2.69 -2.10 -9.87
C ALA A 42 -1.29 -2.35 -9.27
N VAL A 43 -0.29 -1.58 -9.70
CA VAL A 43 1.06 -1.64 -9.10
C VAL A 43 1.04 -1.20 -7.64
N SER A 44 0.40 -0.07 -7.34
CA SER A 44 0.26 0.42 -5.96
C SER A 44 -0.46 -0.57 -5.05
N GLN A 45 -1.49 -1.25 -5.56
CA GLN A 45 -2.22 -2.27 -4.81
C GLN A 45 -1.34 -3.50 -4.52
N LYS A 46 -0.50 -3.91 -5.47
CA LYS A 46 0.49 -4.97 -5.23
C LYS A 46 1.44 -4.58 -4.10
N ASP A 47 1.95 -3.36 -4.10
CA ASP A 47 2.92 -2.90 -3.10
C ASP A 47 2.29 -2.77 -1.71
N MET A 48 1.06 -2.25 -1.62
CA MET A 48 0.29 -2.24 -0.37
C MET A 48 0.05 -3.64 0.18
N ASN A 49 -0.27 -4.61 -0.68
CA ASN A 49 -0.46 -6.00 -0.26
C ASN A 49 0.84 -6.61 0.29
N LEU A 50 1.99 -6.32 -0.33
CA LEU A 50 3.30 -6.77 0.17
C LEU A 50 3.61 -6.17 1.55
N GLN A 51 3.35 -4.88 1.74
CA GLN A 51 3.54 -4.22 3.03
C GLN A 51 2.61 -4.79 4.11
N SER A 52 1.33 -4.98 3.78
CA SER A 52 0.36 -5.59 4.70
C SER A 52 0.77 -7.02 5.09
N LEU A 53 1.32 -7.79 4.14
CA LEU A 53 1.81 -9.13 4.42
C LEU A 53 3.06 -9.10 5.31
N ALA A 54 4.00 -8.16 5.07
CA ALA A 54 5.16 -7.95 5.93
C ALA A 54 4.72 -7.68 7.38
N ILE A 55 3.79 -6.76 7.57
CA ILE A 55 3.23 -6.39 8.88
C ILE A 55 2.56 -7.61 9.54
N ALA A 56 1.78 -8.38 8.78
CA ALA A 56 1.12 -9.57 9.30
C ALA A 56 2.11 -10.62 9.79
N GLN A 57 3.18 -10.90 9.02
CA GLN A 57 4.22 -11.84 9.42
C GLN A 57 5.03 -11.33 10.62
N LEU A 58 5.40 -10.05 10.65
CA LEU A 58 6.08 -9.47 11.80
C LEU A 58 5.21 -9.50 13.06
N ARG A 59 3.89 -9.27 12.91
CA ARG A 59 2.94 -9.36 14.03
C ARG A 59 2.77 -10.80 14.51
N ASP A 60 2.74 -11.77 13.61
CA ASP A 60 2.73 -13.20 13.97
C ASP A 60 3.98 -13.58 14.77
N LEU A 61 5.16 -13.10 14.36
CA LEU A 61 6.41 -13.28 15.13
C LEU A 61 6.33 -12.64 16.53
N LEU A 62 5.80 -11.41 16.61
CA LEU A 62 5.54 -10.75 17.90
C LEU A 62 4.59 -11.54 18.79
N GLN A 63 3.52 -12.11 18.23
CA GLN A 63 2.52 -12.86 19.00
C GLN A 63 3.04 -14.20 19.49
N ARG A 64 3.98 -14.83 18.77
CA ARG A 64 4.66 -16.05 19.22
C ARG A 64 5.66 -15.80 20.34
N ASN A 65 6.10 -14.55 20.52
CA ASN A 65 6.98 -14.19 21.62
C ASN A 65 6.30 -14.49 22.97
N GLY A 66 6.90 -15.39 23.76
CA GLY A 66 6.33 -15.87 25.04
C GLY A 66 5.63 -17.23 24.98
N ALA A 67 5.33 -17.76 23.78
CA ALA A 67 4.76 -19.11 23.59
C ALA A 67 5.82 -20.18 23.27
N GLY A 68 7.09 -19.93 23.63
CA GLY A 68 8.23 -20.84 23.40
C GLY A 68 9.30 -20.31 22.44
N THR A 69 9.06 -19.19 21.75
CA THR A 69 10.07 -18.49 20.94
C THR A 69 10.53 -17.20 21.63
N ASP A 70 11.84 -17.10 21.89
CA ASP A 70 12.48 -15.87 22.34
C ASP A 70 12.93 -15.04 21.14
N LEU A 71 12.39 -13.83 21.01
CA LEU A 71 12.76 -12.91 19.94
C LEU A 71 14.13 -12.27 20.19
N CYS A 72 14.59 -12.23 21.43
CA CYS A 72 15.82 -11.57 21.83
C CYS A 72 17.06 -12.47 21.77
N GLY A 73 16.87 -13.79 21.73
CA GLY A 73 17.94 -14.78 21.73
C GLY A 73 18.33 -15.34 20.35
N GLY A 74 17.69 -14.90 19.25
CA GLY A 74 17.87 -15.52 17.94
C GLY A 74 17.67 -14.59 16.74
N SER A 75 18.04 -15.07 15.56
CA SER A 75 17.76 -14.40 14.29
C SER A 75 16.39 -14.85 13.76
N HIS A 76 15.57 -13.88 13.39
CA HIS A 76 14.23 -14.12 12.85
C HIS A 76 14.16 -13.61 11.42
N GLN A 77 13.35 -14.30 10.60
CA GLN A 77 13.18 -13.97 9.19
C GLN A 77 11.71 -14.00 8.80
N ILE A 78 11.32 -13.10 7.91
CA ILE A 78 10.02 -13.13 7.23
C ILE A 78 10.24 -13.45 5.75
N SER A 79 9.25 -14.07 5.10
CA SER A 79 9.34 -14.46 3.69
C SER A 79 8.24 -13.80 2.89
N LEU A 80 8.64 -12.98 1.91
CA LEU A 80 7.71 -12.27 1.05
C LEU A 80 7.74 -12.79 -0.39
N PRO A 81 6.58 -12.89 -1.05
CA PRO A 81 6.52 -13.16 -2.49
C PRO A 81 7.36 -12.14 -3.26
N SER A 82 8.12 -12.61 -4.26
CA SER A 82 8.96 -11.80 -5.16
C SER A 82 10.19 -11.10 -4.54
N ILE A 83 10.27 -10.96 -3.21
CA ILE A 83 11.41 -10.34 -2.51
C ILE A 83 12.31 -11.39 -1.86
N GLY A 84 11.74 -12.52 -1.42
CA GLY A 84 12.48 -13.58 -0.74
C GLY A 84 12.44 -13.45 0.78
N THR A 85 13.48 -13.94 1.46
CA THR A 85 13.59 -13.87 2.92
C THR A 85 14.31 -12.59 3.36
N LEU A 86 13.76 -11.92 4.38
CA LEU A 86 14.34 -10.73 4.98
C LEU A 86 14.60 -10.98 6.45
N ASN A 87 15.77 -10.55 6.93
CA ASN A 87 16.11 -10.60 8.34
C ASN A 87 15.35 -9.52 9.11
N VAL A 88 14.79 -9.91 10.25
CA VAL A 88 14.08 -9.04 11.17
C VAL A 88 15.03 -8.50 12.21
N THR A 89 15.04 -7.19 12.40
CA THR A 89 15.73 -6.52 13.50
C THR A 89 14.79 -6.39 14.69
N VAL A 90 15.22 -6.91 15.85
CA VAL A 90 14.46 -6.83 17.10
C VAL A 90 15.11 -5.80 18.02
N THR A 91 14.32 -4.87 18.54
CA THR A 91 14.75 -3.83 19.48
C THR A 91 13.87 -3.84 20.73
N GLY A 92 14.41 -3.37 21.86
CA GLY A 92 13.72 -3.42 23.16
C GLY A 92 14.07 -4.64 24.03
N CYS A 93 15.04 -5.45 23.61
CA CYS A 93 15.51 -6.59 24.38
C CYS A 93 16.27 -6.17 25.65
N GLY A 94 15.80 -6.61 26.82
CA GLY A 94 16.44 -6.33 28.10
C GLY A 94 16.34 -4.87 28.56
N THR A 95 15.59 -4.03 27.86
CA THR A 95 15.34 -2.65 28.29
C THR A 95 14.16 -2.60 29.25
N THR A 96 14.29 -1.79 30.29
CA THR A 96 13.23 -1.55 31.25
C THR A 96 12.71 -0.12 31.13
N ALA A 97 11.44 0.04 31.42
CA ALA A 97 10.74 1.30 31.42
C ALA A 97 10.15 1.60 32.80
N ASN A 98 9.88 2.88 32.99
CA ASN A 98 9.19 3.40 34.15
C ASN A 98 7.79 3.83 33.74
N ALA A 99 6.77 3.39 34.46
CA ALA A 99 5.38 3.80 34.23
C ALA A 99 4.78 4.35 35.51
N THR A 100 3.87 5.31 35.40
CA THR A 100 3.19 5.89 36.56
C THR A 100 1.71 5.53 36.50
N VAL A 101 1.21 4.79 37.50
CA VAL A 101 -0.21 4.42 37.61
C VAL A 101 -0.76 5.05 38.87
N GLY A 102 -1.72 5.97 38.72
CA GLY A 102 -2.35 6.63 39.87
C GLY A 102 -1.38 7.43 40.76
N GLY A 103 -0.31 7.99 40.18
CA GLY A 103 0.71 8.76 40.91
C GLY A 103 1.83 7.93 41.54
N GLN A 104 1.77 6.59 41.47
CA GLN A 104 2.84 5.71 41.90
C GLN A 104 3.74 5.33 40.73
N ALA A 105 5.05 5.56 40.88
CA ALA A 105 6.05 5.19 39.90
C ALA A 105 6.41 3.70 40.03
N LEU A 106 6.17 2.95 38.97
CA LEU A 106 6.65 1.59 38.78
C LEU A 106 7.93 1.66 37.95
N SER A 107 9.00 1.04 38.44
CA SER A 107 10.28 0.95 37.74
C SER A 107 10.63 -0.52 37.48
N GLY A 108 11.38 -0.79 36.41
CA GLY A 108 11.78 -2.14 36.04
C GLY A 108 10.76 -2.92 35.22
N ILE A 109 9.78 -2.23 34.60
CA ILE A 109 8.81 -2.88 33.71
C ILE A 109 9.52 -3.22 32.40
N ALA A 110 9.32 -4.42 31.84
CA ALA A 110 9.87 -4.76 30.54
C ALA A 110 9.35 -3.80 29.46
N SER A 111 10.26 -3.17 28.72
CA SER A 111 9.88 -2.33 27.58
C SER A 111 9.29 -3.19 26.46
N PRO A 112 8.32 -2.65 25.69
CA PRO A 112 7.78 -3.33 24.54
C PRO A 112 8.86 -3.54 23.47
N LEU A 113 8.77 -4.68 22.79
CA LEU A 113 9.63 -4.99 21.66
C LEU A 113 9.13 -4.28 20.40
N THR A 114 10.08 -3.85 19.57
CA THR A 114 9.81 -3.38 18.21
C THR A 114 10.60 -4.23 17.22
N LEU A 115 9.89 -4.80 16.24
CA LEU A 115 10.45 -5.56 15.13
C LEU A 115 10.44 -4.68 13.90
N SER A 116 11.54 -4.64 13.16
CA SER A 116 11.59 -3.92 11.90
C SER A 116 12.28 -4.71 10.79
N VAL A 117 11.95 -4.35 9.56
CA VAL A 117 12.53 -4.89 8.34
C VAL A 117 12.67 -3.74 7.34
N SER A 118 13.82 -3.65 6.68
CA SER A 118 14.09 -2.64 5.66
C SER A 118 14.22 -3.29 4.27
N ASN A 119 13.48 -2.76 3.30
CA ASN A 119 13.61 -3.16 1.90
C ASN A 119 13.03 -2.08 0.96
N SER A 120 13.71 -1.83 -0.15
CA SER A 120 13.25 -0.86 -1.16
C SER A 120 11.91 -1.25 -1.80
N ALA A 121 11.61 -2.54 -1.94
CA ALA A 121 10.33 -3.02 -2.46
C ALA A 121 9.16 -2.84 -1.49
N LEU A 122 9.44 -2.57 -0.20
CA LEU A 122 8.45 -2.20 0.81
C LEU A 122 8.25 -0.68 0.91
N GLY A 123 9.01 0.11 0.14
CA GLY A 123 9.02 1.58 0.25
C GLY A 123 9.85 2.10 1.43
N GLY A 124 10.67 1.27 2.09
CA GLY A 124 11.55 1.68 3.19
C GLY A 124 11.58 0.68 4.35
N GLU A 125 11.69 1.22 5.56
CA GLU A 125 11.58 0.44 6.80
C GLU A 125 10.12 0.27 7.21
N VAL A 126 9.75 -0.96 7.52
CA VAL A 126 8.45 -1.33 8.09
C VAL A 126 8.71 -1.85 9.49
N SER A 127 8.10 -1.23 10.49
CA SER A 127 8.22 -1.63 11.89
C SER A 127 6.86 -1.95 12.51
N VAL A 128 6.86 -2.89 13.44
CA VAL A 128 5.70 -3.27 14.27
C VAL A 128 6.15 -3.43 15.71
N GLY A 129 5.27 -3.08 16.64
CA GLY A 129 5.58 -3.05 18.07
C GLY A 129 5.21 -1.70 18.67
N ALA A 130 5.69 -1.45 19.88
CA ALA A 130 5.47 -0.17 20.54
C ALA A 130 6.80 0.49 20.90
N THR A 131 6.82 1.81 20.79
CA THR A 131 7.87 2.69 21.31
C THR A 131 7.32 3.37 22.56
N LEU A 132 8.08 3.33 23.66
CA LEU A 132 7.75 4.06 24.89
C LEU A 132 8.36 5.46 24.87
#